data_AF-A0AAU1LFC4-F1
#
_entry.id   AF-A0AAU1LFC4-F1
#
_cell.length_a   1.000
_cell.length_b   1.000
_cell.length_c   1.000
_cell.angle_alpha   90.00
_cell.angle_beta   90.00
_cell.angle_gamma   90.00
#
_symmetry.space_group_name_H-M   'P 1'
#
loop_
_entity.id
_entity.type
_entity.pdbx_description
1 polymer ?
#
loop_
_entity_poly.entity_id
_entity_poly.type
_entity_poly.pdbx_seq_one_letter_code
_entity_poly.pdbx_strand_id
1 'polypeptide(L)'
;MIEILDDLDMLSRPHLDLASVEMGGTALGAPATSVPRRSIIQAQSSIVARYRGGTDMDSEYHDADGRRLSLDEVVDHAARSDGFLYCADELTYKVRAGTVVGFAIYGPHLSHFAHLTSYEELLAAFGRPDRAHEDEAYGDLMGYVNYYWEAQKSVRWDAWDHRVSLINLGDFEGNTGP
;
A
#
# COMPACT_ATOMS: atom_id res chain seq x y z
N MET A 1 20.32 4.04 0.80
CA MET A 1 18.85 4.17 0.77
C MET A 1 18.40 4.17 2.21
N ILE A 2 17.35 4.92 2.56
CA ILE A 2 16.82 4.98 3.93
C ILE A 2 15.63 4.03 4.02
N GLU A 3 15.65 3.12 4.99
CA GLU A 3 14.53 2.20 5.24
C GLU A 3 13.40 2.94 5.94
N ILE A 4 12.22 3.00 5.30
CA ILE A 4 11.05 3.71 5.83
C ILE A 4 10.60 3.12 7.17
N LEU A 5 10.70 1.79 7.33
CA LEU A 5 10.25 1.11 8.54
C LEU A 5 11.12 1.44 9.76
N ASP A 6 12.34 1.94 9.56
CA ASP A 6 13.25 2.38 10.63
C ASP A 6 13.02 3.85 11.03
N ASP A 7 12.42 4.67 10.17
CA ASP A 7 12.11 6.10 10.41
C ASP A 7 10.74 6.49 9.82
N LEU A 8 9.66 6.07 10.48
CA LEU A 8 8.29 6.33 10.05
C LEU A 8 7.91 7.82 10.07
N ASP A 9 8.64 8.68 10.78
CA ASP A 9 8.43 10.14 10.76
C ASP A 9 8.69 10.73 9.37
N MET A 10 9.39 10.01 8.49
CA MET A 10 9.54 10.42 7.09
C MET A 10 8.20 10.46 6.35
N LEU A 11 7.21 9.63 6.74
CA LEU A 11 5.92 9.54 6.06
C LEU A 11 5.04 10.76 6.33
N SER A 12 5.23 11.47 7.45
CA SER A 12 4.51 12.72 7.72
C SER A 12 5.09 13.92 6.97
N ARG A 13 6.29 13.81 6.41
CA ARG A 13 6.92 14.93 5.69
C ARG A 13 6.10 15.31 4.44
N PRO A 14 5.84 16.60 4.21
CA PRO A 14 5.13 17.06 3.02
C PRO A 14 5.84 16.67 1.73
N HIS A 15 7.17 16.64 1.77
CA HIS A 15 8.03 16.21 0.68
C HIS A 15 8.85 14.98 1.10
N LEU A 16 8.80 13.93 0.30
CA LEU A 16 9.57 12.71 0.47
C LEU A 16 10.14 12.30 -0.88
N ASP A 17 11.46 12.33 -1.01
CA ASP A 17 12.13 11.84 -2.22
C ASP A 17 12.12 10.32 -2.23
N LEU A 18 11.19 9.74 -3.02
CA LEU A 18 11.03 8.29 -3.14
C LEU A 18 12.25 7.59 -3.73
N ALA A 19 13.13 8.30 -4.44
CA ALA A 19 14.39 7.72 -4.94
C ALA A 19 15.44 7.51 -3.84
N SER A 20 15.25 8.14 -2.67
CA SER A 20 16.19 8.07 -1.54
C SER A 20 15.83 7.00 -0.51
N VAL A 21 14.65 6.38 -0.63
CA VAL A 21 14.06 5.48 0.38
C VAL A 21 13.76 4.08 -0.17
N GLU A 22 13.63 3.15 0.76
CA GLU A 22 13.22 1.77 0.51
C GLU A 22 12.22 1.31 1.56
N MET A 23 11.55 0.21 1.24
CA MET A 23 10.65 -0.48 2.14
C MET A 23 11.01 -1.96 2.18
N GLY A 24 11.24 -2.49 3.39
CA GLY A 24 11.63 -3.88 3.58
C GLY A 24 12.85 -4.29 2.75
N GLY A 25 13.81 -3.36 2.58
CA GLY A 25 15.00 -3.53 1.74
C GLY A 25 14.74 -3.50 0.23
N THR A 26 13.57 -3.03 -0.23
CA THR A 26 13.21 -2.93 -1.64
C THR A 26 12.95 -1.47 -2.04
N ALA A 27 13.70 -0.99 -3.02
CA ALA A 27 13.55 0.34 -3.60
C ALA A 27 12.35 0.44 -4.54
N LEU A 28 11.81 1.65 -4.71
CA LEU A 28 10.99 1.96 -5.86
C LEU A 28 11.86 1.89 -7.13
N GLY A 29 11.36 1.26 -8.18
CA GLY A 29 12.14 0.97 -9.40
C GLY A 29 12.93 -0.35 -9.34
N ALA A 30 12.97 -1.05 -8.21
CA ALA A 30 13.61 -2.35 -8.12
C ALA A 30 12.81 -3.43 -8.88
N PRO A 31 13.46 -4.50 -9.39
CA PRO A 31 12.75 -5.65 -9.92
C PRO A 31 11.85 -6.27 -8.85
N ALA A 32 10.59 -6.56 -9.15
CA ALA A 32 9.66 -7.13 -8.16
C ALA A 32 10.11 -8.50 -7.63
N THR A 33 10.97 -9.20 -8.37
CA THR A 33 11.63 -10.44 -7.91
C THR A 33 12.64 -10.23 -6.79
N SER A 34 13.01 -8.99 -6.45
CA SER A 34 13.86 -8.70 -5.29
C SER A 34 13.10 -8.73 -3.97
N VAL A 35 11.76 -8.60 -4.00
CA VAL A 35 10.94 -8.70 -2.80
C VAL A 35 11.12 -10.10 -2.20
N PRO A 36 11.48 -10.24 -0.92
CA PRO A 36 11.75 -11.54 -0.32
C PRO A 36 10.54 -12.47 -0.42
N ARG A 37 10.61 -13.53 -1.24
CA ARG A 37 9.48 -14.45 -1.45
C ARG A 37 8.83 -14.94 -0.15
N ARG A 38 9.64 -15.19 0.89
CA ARG A 38 9.20 -15.65 2.22
C ARG A 38 8.35 -14.66 3.00
N SER A 39 8.40 -13.36 2.69
CA SER A 39 7.54 -12.35 3.34
C SER A 39 6.16 -12.28 2.69
N ILE A 40 6.03 -12.72 1.43
CA ILE A 40 4.81 -12.64 0.65
C ILE A 40 3.84 -13.76 1.03
N ILE A 41 2.67 -13.38 1.52
CA ILE A 41 1.60 -14.30 1.95
C ILE A 41 0.42 -14.36 0.97
N GLN A 42 0.25 -13.32 0.15
CA GLN A 42 -0.80 -13.23 -0.84
C GLN A 42 -0.30 -12.42 -2.05
N ALA A 43 -0.88 -12.63 -3.23
CA ALA A 43 -0.61 -11.82 -4.40
C ALA A 43 -1.87 -11.59 -5.23
N GLN A 44 -1.94 -10.45 -5.91
CA GLN A 44 -2.96 -10.17 -6.92
C GLN A 44 -2.29 -10.12 -8.29
N SER A 45 -2.89 -10.81 -9.25
CA SER A 45 -2.31 -11.03 -10.57
C SER A 45 -3.41 -11.31 -11.59
N SER A 46 -3.22 -10.91 -12.84
CA SER A 46 -4.24 -11.08 -13.90
C SER A 46 -4.50 -12.54 -14.29
N ILE A 47 -3.62 -13.48 -13.94
CA ILE A 47 -3.87 -14.91 -14.15
C ILE A 47 -4.90 -15.49 -13.17
N VAL A 48 -5.21 -14.78 -12.09
CA VAL A 48 -6.21 -15.20 -11.10
C VAL A 48 -7.58 -14.74 -11.57
N ALA A 49 -8.42 -15.67 -12.02
CA ALA A 49 -9.81 -15.39 -12.37
C ALA A 49 -10.73 -15.45 -11.14
N ARG A 50 -10.39 -16.29 -10.15
CA ARG A 50 -11.15 -16.40 -8.90
C ARG A 50 -10.21 -16.55 -7.72
N TYR A 51 -10.40 -15.71 -6.71
CA TYR A 51 -9.77 -15.79 -5.42
C TYR A 51 -10.80 -16.13 -4.35
N ARG A 52 -10.42 -17.02 -3.44
CA ARG A 52 -11.15 -17.27 -2.20
C ARG A 52 -10.17 -17.20 -1.05
N GLY A 53 -10.41 -16.32 -0.11
CA GLY A 53 -9.61 -16.17 1.09
C GLY A 53 -10.24 -15.16 2.03
N GLY A 54 -9.65 -14.98 3.19
CA GLY A 54 -10.13 -14.10 4.24
C GLY A 54 -9.46 -14.43 5.56
N THR A 55 -9.84 -13.71 6.62
CA THR A 55 -9.38 -13.98 7.98
C THR A 55 -9.67 -15.44 8.33
N ASP A 56 -8.64 -16.16 8.79
CA ASP A 56 -8.68 -17.58 9.20
C ASP A 56 -9.02 -18.60 8.10
N MET A 57 -8.87 -18.25 6.81
CA MET A 57 -9.03 -19.19 5.70
C MET A 57 -7.76 -19.26 4.84
N ASP A 58 -7.39 -20.48 4.45
CA ASP A 58 -6.36 -20.68 3.44
C ASP A 58 -6.77 -20.00 2.12
N SER A 59 -5.82 -19.27 1.54
CA SER A 59 -6.01 -18.62 0.25
C SER A 59 -6.04 -19.65 -0.88
N GLU A 60 -7.07 -19.59 -1.71
CA GLU A 60 -7.24 -20.41 -2.91
C GLU A 60 -7.32 -19.51 -4.14
N TYR A 61 -6.45 -19.80 -5.11
CA TYR A 61 -6.38 -19.11 -6.38
C TYR A 61 -6.81 -20.07 -7.49
N HIS A 62 -7.60 -19.56 -8.44
CA HIS A 62 -7.96 -20.31 -9.63
C HIS A 62 -7.77 -19.46 -10.89
N ASP A 63 -7.26 -20.08 -11.95
CA ASP A 63 -7.24 -19.48 -13.28
C ASP A 63 -8.63 -19.54 -13.95
N ALA A 64 -8.70 -19.02 -15.18
CA ALA A 64 -9.94 -18.93 -15.95
C ALA A 64 -10.56 -20.30 -16.28
N ASP A 65 -9.73 -21.35 -16.36
CA ASP A 65 -10.16 -22.72 -16.61
C ASP A 65 -10.58 -23.42 -15.30
N GLY A 66 -10.50 -22.72 -14.16
CA GLY A 66 -10.83 -23.23 -12.84
C GLY A 66 -9.72 -24.07 -12.20
N ARG A 67 -8.56 -24.19 -12.85
CA ARG A 67 -7.41 -24.90 -12.28
C ARG A 67 -6.88 -24.12 -11.08
N ARG A 68 -6.61 -24.85 -10.00
CA ARG A 68 -6.01 -24.26 -8.79
C ARG A 68 -4.58 -23.82 -9.10
N LEU A 69 -4.27 -22.58 -8.74
CA LEU A 69 -2.93 -22.00 -8.78
C LEU A 69 -2.30 -22.05 -7.40
N SER A 70 -1.01 -22.33 -7.34
CA SER A 70 -0.20 -22.12 -6.14
C SER A 70 0.08 -20.63 -5.92
N LEU A 71 0.40 -20.26 -4.68
CA LEU A 71 0.84 -18.89 -4.38
C LEU A 71 2.10 -18.53 -5.17
N ASP A 72 3.04 -19.47 -5.36
CA ASP A 72 4.26 -19.26 -6.14
C ASP A 72 3.95 -18.88 -7.60
N GLU A 73 3.02 -19.58 -8.25
CA GLU A 73 2.60 -19.24 -9.62
C GLU A 73 2.02 -17.82 -9.71
N VAL A 74 1.21 -17.43 -8.72
CA VAL A 74 0.59 -16.09 -8.69
C VAL A 74 1.63 -15.01 -8.45
N VAL A 75 2.55 -15.23 -7.50
CA VAL A 75 3.65 -14.31 -7.19
C VAL A 75 4.58 -14.16 -8.38
N ASP A 76 5.00 -15.26 -9.01
CA ASP A 76 5.88 -15.24 -10.18
C ASP A 76 5.25 -14.47 -11.35
N HIS A 77 3.95 -14.62 -11.56
CA HIS A 77 3.25 -13.89 -12.60
C HIS A 77 3.14 -12.39 -12.25
N ALA A 78 2.72 -12.06 -11.01
CA ALA A 78 2.61 -10.67 -10.56
C ALA A 78 3.97 -9.95 -10.64
N ALA A 79 5.05 -10.61 -10.22
CA ALA A 79 6.41 -10.07 -10.23
C ALA A 79 7.00 -9.87 -11.63
N ARG A 80 6.38 -10.40 -12.69
CA ARG A 80 6.83 -10.24 -14.09
C ARG A 80 5.89 -9.37 -14.93
N SER A 81 4.72 -9.04 -14.41
CA SER A 81 3.68 -8.30 -15.13
C SER A 81 3.17 -7.15 -14.26
N ASP A 82 1.87 -7.05 -14.06
CA ASP A 82 1.21 -6.07 -13.22
C ASP A 82 0.49 -6.80 -12.09
N GLY A 83 0.54 -6.24 -10.89
CA GLY A 83 -0.07 -6.87 -9.74
C GLY A 83 0.30 -6.24 -8.41
N PHE A 84 -0.01 -6.98 -7.35
CA PHE A 84 0.33 -6.61 -5.97
C PHE A 84 0.91 -7.80 -5.24
N LEU A 85 1.93 -7.55 -4.42
CA LEU A 85 2.54 -8.54 -3.52
C LEU A 85 2.24 -8.10 -2.09
N TYR A 86 1.48 -8.92 -1.36
CA TYR A 86 1.06 -8.63 0.01
C TYR A 86 1.94 -9.40 0.98
N CYS A 87 2.54 -8.69 1.92
CA CYS A 87 3.42 -9.25 2.92
C CYS A 87 2.74 -9.43 4.27
N ALA A 88 3.28 -10.34 5.09
CA ALA A 88 2.75 -10.68 6.41
C ALA A 88 2.81 -9.52 7.41
N ASP A 89 3.70 -8.57 7.19
CA ASP A 89 3.91 -7.37 8.00
C ASP A 89 2.97 -6.21 7.59
N GLU A 90 1.89 -6.51 6.86
CA GLU A 90 0.90 -5.51 6.44
C GLU A 90 1.50 -4.41 5.55
N LEU A 91 2.48 -4.84 4.75
CA LEU A 91 3.06 -4.08 3.65
C LEU A 91 2.58 -4.65 2.33
N THR A 92 2.40 -3.80 1.33
CA THR A 92 2.10 -4.22 -0.03
C THR A 92 3.01 -3.52 -1.03
N TYR A 93 3.53 -4.28 -1.98
CA TYR A 93 4.26 -3.76 -3.13
C TYR A 93 3.34 -3.74 -4.34
N LYS A 94 3.19 -2.57 -4.97
CA LYS A 94 2.56 -2.46 -6.29
C LYS A 94 3.60 -2.75 -7.36
N VAL A 95 3.27 -3.63 -8.29
CA VAL A 95 4.13 -4.04 -9.38
C VAL A 95 3.51 -3.58 -10.71
N ARG A 96 4.35 -3.03 -11.58
CA ARG A 96 4.01 -2.75 -12.98
C ARG A 96 5.17 -3.12 -13.88
N ALA A 97 4.89 -3.86 -14.94
CA ALA A 97 5.87 -4.39 -15.89
C ALA A 97 7.09 -5.05 -15.22
N GLY A 98 6.87 -5.77 -14.12
CA GLY A 98 7.90 -6.47 -13.35
C GLY A 98 8.77 -5.60 -12.44
N THR A 99 8.41 -4.33 -12.25
CA THR A 99 9.11 -3.38 -11.39
C THR A 99 8.20 -2.94 -10.24
N VAL A 100 8.78 -2.74 -9.05
CA VAL A 100 8.08 -2.14 -7.92
C VAL A 100 7.87 -0.66 -8.21
N VAL A 101 6.61 -0.22 -8.28
CA VAL A 101 6.24 1.17 -8.59
C VAL A 101 5.54 1.88 -7.45
N GLY A 102 5.29 1.19 -6.34
CA GLY A 102 4.70 1.80 -5.17
C GLY A 102 4.67 0.87 -3.97
N PHE A 103 4.44 1.48 -2.82
CA PHE A 103 4.30 0.82 -1.54
C PHE A 103 2.98 1.18 -0.88
N ALA A 104 2.38 0.25 -0.15
CA ALA A 104 1.30 0.53 0.79
C ALA A 104 1.67 0.02 2.18
N ILE A 105 1.37 0.82 3.19
CA ILE A 105 1.62 0.53 4.61
C ILE A 105 0.29 0.60 5.33
N TYR A 106 -0.06 -0.45 6.08
CA TYR A 106 -1.25 -0.50 6.91
C TYR A 106 -1.03 -1.24 8.23
N GLY A 107 -2.06 -1.20 9.06
CA GLY A 107 -2.12 -1.78 10.41
C GLY A 107 -0.96 -1.44 11.34
N PRO A 108 -0.27 -2.41 11.98
CA PRO A 108 0.55 -2.15 13.16
C PRO A 108 1.61 -1.06 12.99
N HIS A 109 2.21 -0.94 11.81
CA HIS A 109 3.20 0.11 11.51
C HIS A 109 2.62 1.52 11.69
N LEU A 110 1.33 1.71 11.38
CA LEU A 110 0.66 3.01 11.51
C LEU A 110 0.34 3.38 12.96
N SER A 111 0.53 2.47 13.93
CA SER A 111 0.42 2.80 15.36
C SER A 111 1.43 3.88 15.78
N HIS A 112 2.50 4.10 14.99
CA HIS A 112 3.40 5.24 15.13
C HIS A 112 2.65 6.59 15.17
N PHE A 113 1.56 6.69 14.41
CA PHE A 113 0.71 7.89 14.32
C PHE A 113 -0.48 7.89 15.29
N ALA A 114 -0.55 6.95 16.25
CA ALA A 114 -1.67 6.86 17.20
C ALA A 114 -1.81 8.05 18.16
N HIS A 115 -0.79 8.92 18.20
CA HIS A 115 -0.84 10.19 18.93
C HIS A 115 -1.69 11.25 18.23
N LEU A 116 -2.03 11.06 16.94
CA LEU A 116 -2.94 11.90 16.19
C LEU A 116 -4.37 11.41 16.45
N THR A 117 -5.15 12.23 17.15
CA THR A 117 -6.49 11.87 17.65
C THR A 117 -7.62 12.57 16.88
N SER A 118 -7.28 13.49 15.99
CA SER A 118 -8.23 14.21 15.14
C SER A 118 -7.70 14.40 13.72
N TYR A 119 -8.63 14.68 12.79
CA TYR A 119 -8.25 14.96 11.41
C TYR A 119 -7.46 16.27 11.29
N GLU A 120 -7.73 17.25 12.14
CA GLU A 120 -6.97 18.50 12.22
C GLU A 120 -5.53 18.25 12.67
N GLU A 121 -5.31 17.37 13.66
CA GLU A 121 -3.96 16.95 14.08
C GLU A 121 -3.23 16.23 12.96
N LEU A 122 -3.93 15.39 12.18
CA LEU A 122 -3.36 14.77 10.98
C LEU A 122 -2.90 15.83 9.96
N LEU A 123 -3.74 16.82 9.64
CA LEU A 123 -3.38 17.88 8.71
C LEU A 123 -2.24 18.77 9.24
N ALA A 124 -2.15 18.96 10.55
CA ALA A 124 -1.04 19.67 11.17
C ALA A 124 0.27 18.88 11.06
N ALA A 125 0.22 17.54 11.22
CA ALA A 125 1.39 16.67 11.15
C ALA A 125 1.86 16.40 9.72
N PHE A 126 0.93 16.13 8.79
CA PHE A 126 1.24 15.77 7.41
C PHE A 126 1.29 16.97 6.45
N GLY A 127 0.83 18.14 6.91
CA GLY A 127 0.65 19.33 6.11
C GLY A 127 -0.69 19.32 5.34
N ARG A 128 -0.91 20.39 4.58
CA ARG A 128 -2.11 20.53 3.76
C ARG A 128 -1.97 19.66 2.49
N PRO A 129 -2.92 18.77 2.18
CA PRO A 129 -2.90 17.99 0.95
C PRO A 129 -3.25 18.86 -0.27
N ASP A 130 -2.77 18.45 -1.43
CA ASP A 130 -3.16 19.03 -2.73
C ASP A 130 -4.65 18.79 -3.01
N ARG A 131 -5.12 17.61 -2.62
CA ARG A 131 -6.52 17.21 -2.72
C ARG A 131 -6.90 16.34 -1.53
N ALA A 132 -8.05 16.62 -0.93
CA ALA A 132 -8.72 15.72 0.00
C ALA A 132 -10.01 15.20 -0.64
N HIS A 133 -10.32 13.94 -0.42
CA HIS A 133 -11.56 13.30 -0.85
C HIS A 133 -12.22 12.64 0.36
N GLU A 134 -13.50 12.96 0.59
CA GLU A 134 -14.35 12.25 1.55
C GLU A 134 -14.70 10.88 0.99
N ASP A 135 -14.41 9.84 1.76
CA ASP A 135 -14.85 8.48 1.50
C ASP A 135 -16.15 8.24 2.28
N GLU A 136 -17.28 8.23 1.57
CA GLU A 136 -18.60 8.01 2.15
C GLU A 136 -19.14 6.63 1.73
N ALA A 137 -19.66 5.89 2.71
CA ALA A 137 -20.36 4.63 2.46
C ALA A 137 -21.68 4.64 3.21
N TYR A 138 -22.75 4.22 2.51
CA TYR A 138 -24.11 4.15 3.07
C TYR A 138 -24.65 5.48 3.65
N GLY A 139 -24.12 6.62 3.20
CA GLY A 139 -24.50 7.95 3.67
C GLY A 139 -23.75 8.42 4.91
N ASP A 140 -22.80 7.62 5.41
CA ASP A 140 -21.93 7.96 6.52
C ASP A 140 -20.51 8.26 6.02
N LEU A 141 -19.84 9.22 6.67
CA LEU A 141 -18.43 9.49 6.43
C LEU A 141 -17.58 8.36 7.01
N MET A 142 -16.88 7.62 6.15
CA MET A 142 -15.95 6.56 6.55
C MET A 142 -14.54 7.13 6.81
N GLY A 143 -14.17 8.19 6.11
CA GLY A 143 -12.82 8.72 6.21
C GLY A 143 -12.47 9.78 5.18
N TYR A 144 -11.20 10.14 5.14
CA TYR A 144 -10.63 11.04 4.16
C TYR A 144 -9.44 10.39 3.47
N VAL A 145 -9.34 10.52 2.16
CA VAL A 145 -8.11 10.24 1.41
C VAL A 145 -7.44 11.57 1.06
N ASN A 146 -6.22 11.75 1.56
CA ASN A 146 -5.43 12.97 1.42
C ASN A 146 -4.29 12.72 0.45
N TYR A 147 -4.27 13.43 -0.67
CA TYR A 147 -3.25 13.29 -1.71
C TYR A 147 -2.22 14.41 -1.62
N TYR A 148 -0.94 14.01 -1.65
CA TYR A 148 0.24 14.85 -1.66
C TYR A 148 1.02 14.50 -2.94
N TRP A 149 0.69 15.16 -4.04
CA TRP A 149 1.13 14.80 -5.39
C TRP A 149 2.63 15.00 -5.61
N GLU A 150 3.20 16.06 -5.01
CA GLU A 150 4.65 16.30 -5.09
C GLU A 150 5.45 15.14 -4.47
N ALA A 151 4.94 14.55 -3.39
CA ALA A 151 5.53 13.40 -2.72
C ALA A 151 5.05 12.05 -3.27
N GLN A 152 4.19 12.04 -4.30
CA GLN A 152 3.52 10.84 -4.81
C GLN A 152 2.93 9.98 -3.69
N LYS A 153 2.26 10.62 -2.73
CA LYS A 153 1.81 10.01 -1.49
C LYS A 153 0.31 10.22 -1.30
N SER A 154 -0.38 9.23 -0.75
CA SER A 154 -1.72 9.40 -0.20
C SER A 154 -1.82 8.86 1.22
N VAL A 155 -2.58 9.53 2.07
CA VAL A 155 -2.82 9.13 3.47
C VAL A 155 -4.32 9.04 3.71
N ARG A 156 -4.78 7.87 4.16
CA ARG A 156 -6.17 7.63 4.55
C ARG A 156 -6.34 7.85 6.05
N TRP A 157 -7.25 8.74 6.40
CA TRP A 157 -7.78 8.90 7.74
C TRP A 157 -9.06 8.08 7.89
N ASP A 158 -9.12 7.25 8.91
CA ASP A 158 -10.32 6.55 9.34
C ASP A 158 -11.10 7.44 10.31
N ALA A 159 -12.31 7.87 9.91
CA ALA A 159 -13.12 8.78 10.70
C ALA A 159 -13.81 8.09 11.89
N TRP A 160 -13.93 6.76 11.87
CA TRP A 160 -14.59 5.98 12.93
C TRP A 160 -13.61 5.65 14.05
N ASP A 161 -12.41 5.22 13.68
CA ASP A 161 -11.36 4.84 14.63
C ASP A 161 -10.43 6.01 14.98
N HIS A 162 -10.60 7.17 14.33
CA HIS A 162 -9.76 8.35 14.50
C HIS A 162 -8.26 8.04 14.37
N ARG A 163 -7.87 7.43 13.25
CA ARG A 163 -6.48 7.00 13.01
C ARG A 163 -6.08 7.07 11.55
N VAL A 164 -4.77 7.08 11.31
CA VAL A 164 -4.21 6.77 9.98
C VAL A 164 -4.39 5.28 9.71
N SER A 165 -5.11 4.93 8.65
CA SER A 165 -5.43 3.53 8.32
C SER A 165 -4.67 3.00 7.10
N LEU A 166 -4.17 3.87 6.23
CA LEU A 166 -3.41 3.49 5.05
C LEU A 166 -2.50 4.63 4.62
N ILE A 167 -1.25 4.32 4.25
CA ILE A 167 -0.37 5.23 3.52
C ILE A 167 0.09 4.53 2.24
N ASN A 168 -0.16 5.16 1.10
CA ASN A 168 0.38 4.71 -0.20
C ASN A 168 1.46 5.68 -0.68
N LEU A 169 2.51 5.13 -1.28
CA LEU A 169 3.61 5.85 -1.91
C LEU A 169 3.82 5.38 -3.34
N GLY A 170 4.26 6.28 -4.22
CA GLY A 170 4.51 6.01 -5.62
C GLY A 170 3.23 5.98 -6.45
N ASP A 171 3.22 5.14 -7.47
CA ASP A 171 2.20 5.10 -8.53
C ASP A 171 0.93 4.36 -8.08
N PHE A 172 0.27 4.84 -7.01
CA PHE A 172 -1.10 4.47 -6.67
C PHE A 172 -2.09 5.43 -7.33
N GLU A 173 -3.33 4.95 -7.51
CA GLU A 173 -4.38 5.77 -8.12
C GLU A 173 -4.59 7.08 -7.34
N GLY A 174 -4.60 8.20 -8.05
CA GLY A 174 -4.75 9.54 -7.48
C GLY A 174 -3.44 10.20 -7.01
N ASN A 175 -2.33 9.47 -6.91
CA ASN A 175 -1.06 10.03 -6.41
C ASN A 175 -0.33 10.95 -7.41
N THR A 176 -0.65 10.89 -8.71
CA THR A 176 0.02 11.69 -9.76
C THR A 176 -0.73 12.96 -10.15
N GLY A 177 -1.89 13.24 -9.52
CA GLY A 177 -2.75 14.36 -9.89
C GLY A 177 -3.51 14.18 -11.22
N PRO A 178 -4.39 15.15 -11.56
CA PRO A 178 -5.15 15.20 -12.81
C PRO A 178 -4.32 15.59 -14.04
#